data_AF-G3N4U5-F1
#
_entry.id   AF-G3N4U5-F1
#
_cell.length_a   1.000
_cell.length_b   1.000
_cell.length_c   1.000
_cell.angle_alpha   90.00
_cell.angle_beta   90.00
_cell.angle_gamma   90.00
#
_symmetry.space_group_name_H-M   'P 1'
#
loop_
_entity.id
_entity.type
_entity.pdbx_description
1 polymer ?
#
loop_
_entity_poly.entity_id
_entity_poly.type
_entity_poly.pdbx_seq_one_letter_code
_entity_poly.pdbx_strand_id
1 'polypeptide(L)'
;RRKGNSRDCLFGYNDQSWSLICSDKGYYVCHNKTVTRITSSSSSSTSSSSSGRVAVYVDCPAGSLSFYRVSSDTLIHLHTFSTTFTEPLYPGFRFWSGPGSSMSLCPLQEGESPPGGEPSSLLTT
;
A
#
# COMPACT_ATOMS: atom_id res chain seq x y z
N ARG A 1 -19.45 7.32 1.79
CA ARG A 1 -19.79 5.87 1.71
C ARG A 1 -19.74 5.40 0.26
N ARG A 2 -18.77 4.55 -0.11
CA ARG A 2 -18.68 3.94 -1.46
C ARG A 2 -19.86 2.98 -1.64
N LYS A 3 -20.70 3.16 -2.67
CA LYS A 3 -21.90 2.32 -2.89
C LYS A 3 -22.11 2.12 -4.40
N GLY A 4 -22.26 0.87 -4.83
CA GLY A 4 -22.58 0.49 -6.21
C GLY A 4 -21.44 -0.24 -6.93
N ASN A 5 -21.69 -0.63 -8.20
CA ASN A 5 -20.75 -1.34 -9.07
C ASN A 5 -19.99 -0.40 -10.04
N SER A 6 -19.98 0.92 -9.78
CA SER A 6 -19.22 1.87 -10.61
C SER A 6 -17.71 1.70 -10.41
N ARG A 7 -16.93 2.00 -11.45
CA ARG A 7 -15.47 2.10 -11.35
C ARG A 7 -15.03 3.11 -10.27
N ASP A 8 -15.81 4.15 -10.01
CA ASP A 8 -15.48 5.15 -8.97
C ASP A 8 -15.57 4.59 -7.54
N CYS A 9 -16.22 3.43 -7.36
CA CYS A 9 -16.26 2.73 -6.07
C CYS A 9 -14.94 1.99 -5.77
N LEU A 10 -14.06 1.81 -6.76
CA LEU A 10 -12.79 1.11 -6.60
C LEU A 10 -11.75 2.02 -5.92
N PHE A 11 -10.89 1.45 -5.08
CA PHE A 11 -9.79 2.19 -4.46
C PHE A 11 -8.80 2.68 -5.53
N GLY A 12 -8.45 3.97 -5.49
CA GLY A 12 -7.57 4.63 -6.46
C GLY A 12 -8.28 5.19 -7.70
N TYR A 13 -9.57 4.90 -7.90
CA TYR A 13 -10.35 5.39 -9.05
C TYR A 13 -11.08 6.72 -8.77
N ASN A 14 -10.68 7.41 -7.70
CA ASN A 14 -11.08 8.78 -7.38
C ASN A 14 -9.91 9.50 -6.69
N ASP A 15 -10.08 10.81 -6.48
CA ASP A 15 -9.14 11.71 -5.81
C ASP A 15 -9.09 11.51 -4.28
N GLN A 16 -10.03 10.77 -3.70
CA GLN A 16 -10.11 10.47 -2.26
C GLN A 16 -9.56 9.07 -1.92
N SER A 17 -8.82 8.43 -2.83
CA SER A 17 -8.13 7.19 -2.50
C SER A 17 -6.84 6.98 -3.24
N TRP A 18 -5.96 6.27 -2.55
CA TRP A 18 -4.67 5.81 -3.01
C TRP A 18 -4.64 4.30 -2.82
N SER A 19 -4.17 3.56 -3.81
CA SER A 19 -4.08 2.11 -3.71
C SER A 19 -2.78 1.56 -4.28
N LEU A 20 -2.28 0.53 -3.61
CA LEU A 20 -1.26 -0.37 -4.13
C LEU A 20 -1.97 -1.62 -4.67
N ILE A 21 -1.61 -2.02 -5.89
CA ILE A 21 -2.09 -3.23 -6.54
C ILE A 21 -0.91 -4.17 -6.66
N CYS A 22 -1.04 -5.35 -6.04
CA CYS A 22 -0.07 -6.43 -6.12
C CYS A 22 -0.56 -7.46 -7.15
N SER A 23 0.32 -7.91 -8.04
CA SER A 23 0.04 -8.96 -9.01
C SER A 23 1.30 -9.76 -9.31
N ASP A 24 1.16 -10.89 -10.00
CA ASP A 24 2.29 -11.69 -10.49
C ASP A 24 3.22 -10.90 -11.43
N LYS A 25 2.70 -9.84 -12.06
CA LYS A 25 3.47 -8.95 -12.94
C LYS A 25 4.26 -7.88 -12.17
N GLY A 26 4.07 -7.78 -10.86
CA GLY A 26 4.68 -6.78 -9.98
C GLY A 26 3.66 -5.82 -9.37
N TYR A 27 4.18 -4.69 -8.90
CA TYR A 27 3.44 -3.67 -8.16
C TYR A 27 2.99 -2.51 -9.05
N TYR A 28 1.79 -2.01 -8.79
CA TYR A 28 1.23 -0.83 -9.42
C TYR A 28 0.65 0.08 -8.36
N VAL A 29 0.68 1.38 -8.60
CA VAL A 29 -0.03 2.36 -7.78
C VAL A 29 -1.18 2.94 -8.58
N CYS A 30 -2.29 3.23 -7.90
CA CYS A 30 -3.47 3.81 -8.52
C CYS A 30 -4.01 4.96 -7.67
N HIS A 31 -4.23 6.11 -8.32
CA HIS A 31 -4.83 7.29 -7.74
C HIS A 31 -5.52 8.11 -8.83
N ASN A 32 -6.71 8.65 -8.54
CA ASN A 32 -7.52 9.43 -9.48
C ASN A 32 -7.62 8.84 -10.90
N LYS A 33 -7.84 7.52 -10.99
CA LYS A 33 -7.97 6.74 -12.25
C LYS A 33 -6.66 6.59 -13.05
N THR A 34 -5.55 7.11 -12.54
CA THR A 34 -4.22 6.89 -13.11
C THR A 34 -3.59 5.67 -12.46
N VAL A 35 -3.20 4.70 -13.28
CA VAL A 35 -2.47 3.49 -12.85
C VAL A 35 -1.05 3.56 -13.36
N THR A 36 -0.07 3.44 -12.45
CA THR A 36 1.35 3.50 -12.79
C THR A 36 2.05 2.24 -12.30
N ARG A 37 2.79 1.57 -13.18
CA ARG A 37 3.64 0.43 -12.81
C ARG A 37 4.86 0.95 -12.04
N ILE A 38 5.16 0.32 -10.91
CA ILE A 38 6.42 0.55 -10.19
C ILE A 38 7.51 -0.23 -10.91
N THR A 39 8.51 0.45 -11.46
CA THR A 39 9.58 -0.15 -12.29
C THR A 39 10.91 -0.32 -11.56
N SER A 40 11.02 0.15 -10.31
CA SER A 40 12.25 0.08 -9.51
C SER A 40 12.78 -1.36 -9.42
N SER A 41 14.10 -1.54 -9.38
CA SER A 41 14.79 -2.85 -9.34
C SER A 41 14.32 -3.77 -8.21
N SER A 42 13.72 -3.19 -7.16
CA SER A 42 13.18 -3.90 -6.01
C SER A 42 11.75 -4.45 -6.23
N SER A 43 11.11 -4.09 -7.35
CA SER A 43 9.77 -4.53 -7.78
C SER A 43 9.79 -5.79 -8.66
N SER A 44 10.95 -6.18 -9.20
CA SER A 44 11.12 -7.43 -9.96
C SER A 44 11.25 -8.61 -9.00
N SER A 45 10.11 -9.22 -8.70
CA SER A 45 9.99 -10.50 -8.01
C SER A 45 10.44 -11.64 -8.92
N THR A 46 11.74 -11.91 -8.97
CA THR A 46 12.25 -13.25 -9.31
C THR A 46 13.07 -13.87 -8.18
N SER A 47 13.33 -13.13 -7.09
CA SER A 47 14.12 -13.66 -5.98
C SER A 47 13.22 -14.14 -4.83
N SER A 48 13.42 -15.41 -4.48
CA SER A 48 12.70 -16.33 -3.57
C SER A 48 12.47 -15.85 -2.11
N SER A 49 12.53 -14.55 -1.83
CA SER A 49 12.53 -13.99 -0.46
C SER A 49 11.43 -12.94 -0.19
N SER A 50 10.46 -12.79 -1.12
CA SER A 50 9.27 -11.96 -0.84
C SER A 50 8.32 -12.71 0.09
N SER A 51 8.02 -12.13 1.25
CA SER A 51 7.00 -12.68 2.16
C SER A 51 5.55 -12.42 1.71
N GLY A 52 5.35 -11.67 0.61
CA GLY A 52 4.02 -11.22 0.16
C GLY A 52 3.41 -10.12 1.02
N ARG A 53 4.07 -9.72 2.11
CA ARG A 53 3.63 -8.68 3.05
C ARG A 53 3.89 -7.27 2.51
N VAL A 54 3.00 -6.35 2.86
CA VAL A 54 3.10 -4.93 2.54
C VAL A 54 2.93 -4.12 3.83
N ALA A 55 3.77 -3.10 3.99
CA ALA A 55 3.60 -2.10 5.05
C ALA A 55 3.10 -0.79 4.44
N VAL A 56 2.20 -0.13 5.16
CA VAL A 56 1.66 1.19 4.82
C VAL A 56 1.99 2.15 5.95
N TYR A 57 2.60 3.28 5.59
CA TYR A 57 2.91 4.37 6.50
C TYR A 57 2.13 5.63 6.11
N VAL A 58 1.59 6.32 7.10
CA VAL A 58 0.86 7.59 6.91
C VAL A 58 1.46 8.63 7.84
N ASP A 59 1.96 9.70 7.26
CA ASP A 59 2.41 10.90 7.96
C ASP A 59 1.40 12.01 7.68
N CYS A 60 0.47 12.22 8.62
CA CYS A 60 -0.57 13.24 8.47
C CYS A 60 0.00 14.67 8.45
N PRO A 61 0.91 15.06 9.37
CA PRO A 61 1.55 16.38 9.33
C PRO A 61 2.31 16.66 8.03
N ALA A 62 3.11 15.70 7.54
CA ALA A 62 3.87 15.88 6.31
C ALA A 62 3.02 15.68 5.04
N GLY A 63 1.80 15.14 5.18
CA GLY A 63 0.92 14.86 4.05
C GLY A 63 1.48 13.75 3.15
N SER A 64 1.98 12.67 3.74
CA SER A 64 2.56 11.56 2.97
C SER A 64 1.91 10.22 3.28
N LEU A 65 1.75 9.40 2.23
CA LEU A 65 1.31 8.02 2.31
C LEU A 65 2.30 7.15 1.54
N SER A 66 3.00 6.29 2.25
CA SER A 66 4.09 5.48 1.72
C SER A 66 3.78 3.99 1.77
N PHE A 67 4.06 3.30 0.67
CA PHE A 67 3.95 1.85 0.54
C PHE A 67 5.33 1.23 0.53
N TYR A 68 5.48 0.12 1.27
CA TYR A 68 6.70 -0.66 1.33
C TYR A 68 6.40 -2.14 1.11
N ARG A 69 7.32 -2.83 0.43
CA ARG A 69 7.38 -4.28 0.41
C ARG A 69 8.23 -4.75 1.59
N VAL A 70 7.75 -5.73 2.33
CA VAL A 70 8.51 -6.33 3.43
C VAL A 70 9.27 -7.56 2.90
N SER A 71 10.60 -7.49 2.92
CA SER A 71 11.50 -8.58 2.52
C SER A 71 12.39 -8.96 3.69
N SER A 72 12.22 -10.17 4.22
CA SER A 72 12.78 -10.57 5.52
C SER A 72 12.44 -9.51 6.59
N ASP A 73 13.42 -8.72 6.99
CA ASP A 73 13.31 -7.65 8.01
C ASP A 73 13.64 -6.27 7.41
N THR A 74 13.54 -6.13 6.09
CA THR A 74 13.84 -4.88 5.37
C THR A 74 12.58 -4.33 4.70
N LEU A 75 12.34 -3.04 4.95
CA LEU A 75 11.33 -2.26 4.26
C LEU A 75 11.90 -1.70 2.96
N ILE A 76 11.43 -2.25 1.85
CA ILE A 76 11.77 -1.79 0.52
C ILE A 76 10.70 -0.77 0.10
N HIS A 77 11.09 0.50 -0.01
CA HIS A 77 10.19 1.54 -0.49
C HIS A 77 9.67 1.24 -1.89
N LEU A 78 8.36 1.32 -2.06
CA LEU A 78 7.68 1.13 -3.35
C LEU A 78 7.25 2.46 -3.95
N HIS A 79 6.53 3.27 -3.16
CA HIS A 79 5.99 4.55 -3.61
C HIS A 79 5.58 5.43 -2.43
N THR A 80 5.63 6.75 -2.63
CA THR A 80 5.04 7.73 -1.71
C THR A 80 4.10 8.63 -2.50
N PHE A 81 2.87 8.74 -2.04
CA PHE A 81 1.95 9.80 -2.44
C PHE A 81 2.13 10.99 -1.52
N SER A 82 2.28 12.18 -2.10
CA SER A 82 2.26 13.45 -1.38
C SER A 82 0.92 14.13 -1.60
N THR A 83 0.21 14.44 -0.52
CA THR A 83 -1.13 15.04 -0.56
C THR A 83 -1.45 15.74 0.75
N THR A 84 -2.29 16.77 0.71
CA THR A 84 -2.87 17.34 1.93
C THR A 84 -4.10 16.53 2.30
N PHE A 85 -4.09 15.87 3.47
CA PHE A 85 -5.25 15.15 3.97
C PHE A 85 -6.24 16.14 4.58
N THR A 86 -7.43 16.26 3.98
CA THR A 86 -8.49 17.13 4.50
C THR A 86 -9.42 16.41 5.46
N GLU A 87 -9.38 15.08 5.47
CA GLU A 87 -10.28 14.20 6.22
C GLU A 87 -9.51 12.98 6.75
N PRO A 88 -10.03 12.28 7.77
CA PRO A 88 -9.43 11.05 8.27
C PRO A 88 -9.27 9.99 7.17
N LEU A 89 -8.11 9.33 7.15
CA LEU A 89 -7.86 8.20 6.27
C LEU A 89 -8.35 6.90 6.90
N TYR A 90 -8.88 6.03 6.05
CA TYR A 90 -9.34 4.70 6.45
C TYR A 90 -8.64 3.64 5.59
N PRO A 91 -8.06 2.59 6.20
CA PRO A 91 -7.52 1.48 5.44
C PRO A 91 -8.63 0.75 4.70
N GLY A 92 -8.33 0.33 3.48
CA GLY A 92 -9.26 -0.37 2.61
C GLY A 92 -8.56 -1.51 1.89
N PHE A 93 -9.19 -2.67 1.89
CA PHE A 93 -8.64 -3.89 1.30
C PHE A 93 -9.59 -4.41 0.22
N ARG A 94 -9.02 -4.93 -0.87
CA ARG A 94 -9.79 -5.50 -1.96
C ARG A 94 -9.03 -6.66 -2.59
N PHE A 95 -9.73 -7.77 -2.78
CA PHE A 95 -9.23 -8.93 -3.51
C PHE A 95 -9.79 -8.94 -4.92
N TRP A 96 -8.99 -9.43 -5.87
CA TRP A 96 -9.53 -9.86 -7.14
C TRP A 96 -10.31 -11.16 -6.93
N SER A 97 -11.42 -11.34 -7.65
CA SER A 97 -12.29 -12.51 -7.52
C SER A 97 -11.57 -13.75 -8.06
N GLY A 98 -10.76 -14.40 -7.23
CA GLY A 98 -10.09 -15.66 -7.50
C GLY A 98 -10.10 -16.53 -6.24
N PRO A 99 -10.26 -17.86 -6.36
CA PRO A 99 -10.22 -18.75 -5.22
C PRO A 99 -8.83 -18.72 -4.54
N GLY A 100 -8.81 -18.77 -3.20
CA GLY A 100 -7.58 -18.96 -2.42
C GLY A 100 -6.81 -17.70 -2.01
N SER A 101 -7.30 -16.49 -2.32
CA SER A 101 -6.69 -15.25 -1.83
C SER A 101 -7.10 -14.97 -0.37
N SER A 102 -6.13 -14.66 0.49
CA SER A 102 -6.36 -14.27 1.88
C SER A 102 -5.42 -13.14 2.31
N MET A 103 -5.75 -12.47 3.42
CA MET A 103 -4.97 -11.41 4.04
C MET A 103 -5.15 -11.51 5.54
N SER A 104 -4.12 -11.17 6.29
CA SER A 104 -4.21 -10.97 7.72
C SER A 104 -3.45 -9.71 8.10
N LEU A 105 -4.02 -8.91 9.00
CA LEU A 105 -3.26 -7.82 9.60
C LEU A 105 -2.18 -8.41 10.50
N CYS A 106 -0.93 -8.04 10.24
CA CYS A 106 0.19 -8.45 11.07
C CYS A 106 0.38 -7.42 12.19
N PRO A 107 0.55 -7.84 13.45
CA PRO A 107 0.94 -6.92 14.51
C PRO A 107 2.31 -6.33 14.19
N LEU A 108 2.53 -5.08 14.61
CA LEU A 108 3.83 -4.45 14.50
C LEU A 108 4.80 -5.17 15.44
N GLN A 109 5.88 -5.71 14.88
CA GLN A 109 7.01 -6.17 15.68
C GLN A 109 7.84 -4.96 16.09
N GLU A 110 8.16 -4.89 17.38
CA GLU A 110 8.99 -3.84 17.95
C GLU A 110 10.38 -3.89 17.27
N GLY A 111 10.74 -2.83 16.52
CA GLY A 111 12.01 -2.75 15.78
C GLY A 111 11.88 -2.50 14.27
N GLU A 112 10.69 -2.64 13.68
CA GLU A 112 10.42 -2.32 12.27
C GLU A 112 9.98 -0.85 12.11
N SER A 113 10.81 0.08 12.61
CA SER A 113 10.58 1.52 12.47
C SER A 113 11.09 2.02 11.12
N PRO A 114 10.33 2.85 10.37
CA PRO A 114 10.85 3.47 9.16
C PRO A 114 12.06 4.38 9.49
N PRO A 115 12.99 4.57 8.54
CA PRO A 115 14.09 5.52 8.72
C PRO A 115 13.49 6.93 8.84
N GLY A 116 13.48 7.48 10.05
CA GLY A 116 12.87 8.79 10.32
C GLY A 116 12.18 8.95 11.66
N GLY A 117 12.00 7.87 12.45
CA GLY A 117 11.69 7.92 13.89
C GLY A 117 10.59 8.90 14.31
N GLU A 118 9.33 8.46 14.26
CA GLU A 118 8.28 8.69 15.26
C GLU A 118 7.03 7.86 14.85
N PRO A 119 6.23 7.34 15.80
CA PRO A 119 5.15 6.40 15.50
C PRO A 119 3.85 7.12 15.16
N SER A 120 3.57 7.34 13.87
CA SER A 120 2.20 7.52 13.39
C SER A 120 1.77 6.28 12.60
N SER A 121 1.06 5.40 13.31
CA SER A 121 0.29 4.24 12.84
C SER A 121 0.85 3.51 11.60
N LEU A 122 1.72 2.52 11.82
CA LEU A 122 1.92 1.50 10.79
C LEU A 122 0.71 0.57 10.74
N LEU A 123 0.21 0.32 9.54
CA LEU A 123 -0.65 -0.81 9.26
C LEU A 123 0.14 -1.80 8.41
N THR A 124 0.44 -2.96 8.98
CA THR A 124 1.10 -4.07 8.28
C THR A 124 0.06 -5.12 7.91
N THR A 125 0.03 -5.52 6.65
CA THR A 125 -0.94 -6.48 6.09
C THR A 125 -0.27 -7.57 5.29
#